data_AF-A0A972QH89-F1
#
_entry.id   AF-A0A972QH89-F1
#
_cell.length_a   1.000
_cell.length_b   1.000
_cell.length_c   1.000
_cell.angle_alpha   90.00
_cell.angle_beta   90.00
_cell.angle_gamma   90.00
#
_symmetry.space_group_name_H-M   'P 1'
#
loop_
_entity.id
_entity.type
_entity.pdbx_description
1 polymer ?
#
loop_
_entity_poly.entity_id
_entity_poly.type
_entity_poly.pdbx_seq_one_letter_code
_entity_poly.pdbx_strand_id
1 'polypeptide(L)'
;MTVSDELHLRHLTLDEALPMLDKYLNDAFMAGFYQVRIIHGKGTGTLRQAVRKTMDKHPLVDSYRPGISGEGGAGVTVVELSHK
;
A
#
# COMPACT_ATOMS: atom_id res chain seq x y z
N MET A 1 -5.82 -1.07 19.04
CA MET A 1 -5.09 -1.83 18.00
C MET A 1 -4.03 -0.91 17.45
N THR A 2 -2.76 -1.34 17.44
CA THR A 2 -1.65 -0.59 16.84
C THR A 2 -1.62 -0.88 15.34
N VAL A 3 -1.69 0.16 14.51
CA VAL A 3 -1.53 0.07 13.06
C VAL A 3 -0.02 0.07 12.75
N SER A 4 0.43 -0.78 11.83
CA SER A 4 1.82 -0.80 11.35
C SER A 4 1.99 0.11 10.14
N ASP A 5 3.20 0.63 9.93
CA ASP A 5 3.63 1.33 8.72
C ASP A 5 3.75 0.40 7.49
N GLU A 6 3.50 -0.90 7.64
CA GLU A 6 3.49 -1.88 6.55
C GLU A 6 2.17 -2.64 6.45
N LEU A 7 1.76 -2.91 5.21
CA LEU A 7 0.68 -3.84 4.89
C LEU A 7 1.21 -4.97 4.00
N HIS A 8 1.06 -6.22 4.43
CA HIS A 8 1.42 -7.39 3.65
C HIS A 8 0.22 -7.95 2.88
N LEU A 9 0.33 -7.99 1.55
CA LEU A 9 -0.70 -8.52 0.64
C LEU A 9 -0.23 -9.76 -0.14
N ARG A 10 0.97 -10.27 0.13
CA ARG A 10 1.49 -11.45 -0.57
C ARG A 10 0.58 -12.66 -0.35
N HIS A 11 0.47 -13.48 -1.38
CA HIS A 11 -0.33 -14.73 -1.39
C HIS A 11 -1.84 -14.53 -1.31
N LEU A 12 -2.32 -13.28 -1.29
CA LEU A 12 -3.74 -12.97 -1.37
C LEU A 12 -4.20 -12.87 -2.82
N THR A 13 -5.45 -13.22 -3.03
CA THR A 13 -6.20 -12.88 -4.24
C THR A 13 -6.51 -11.38 -4.28
N LEU A 14 -6.94 -10.87 -5.43
CA LEU A 14 -7.37 -9.47 -5.54
C LEU A 14 -8.57 -9.16 -4.64
N ASP A 15 -9.51 -10.10 -4.54
CA ASP A 15 -10.75 -9.94 -3.77
C ASP A 15 -10.48 -9.90 -2.26
N GLU A 16 -9.41 -10.54 -1.79
CA GLU A 16 -8.94 -10.43 -0.40
C GLU A 16 -8.10 -9.17 -0.19
N ALA A 17 -7.20 -8.87 -1.12
CA ALA A 17 -6.20 -7.82 -0.94
C ALA A 17 -6.78 -6.39 -1.02
N LEU A 18 -7.72 -6.15 -1.93
CA LEU A 18 -8.23 -4.80 -2.18
C LEU A 18 -9.06 -4.24 -1.01
N PRO A 19 -9.98 -5.00 -0.38
CA PRO A 19 -10.67 -4.54 0.83
C PRO A 19 -9.71 -4.31 1.99
N MET A 20 -8.68 -5.16 2.15
CA MET A 20 -7.66 -4.97 3.18
C MET A 20 -6.84 -3.69 2.95
N LEU A 21 -6.47 -3.42 1.69
CA LEU A 21 -5.75 -2.22 1.31
C LEU A 21 -6.55 -0.95 1.62
N ASP A 22 -7.81 -0.90 1.21
CA ASP A 22 -8.69 0.25 1.45
C ASP A 22 -8.85 0.54 2.94
N LYS A 23 -9.18 -0.50 3.73
CA LYS A 23 -9.28 -0.37 5.18
C LYS A 23 -7.97 0.11 5.81
N TYR A 24 -6.85 -0.45 5.37
CA TYR A 24 -5.53 -0.09 5.90
C TYR A 24 -5.16 1.37 5.62
N LEU A 25 -5.42 1.89 4.41
CA LEU A 25 -5.12 3.29 4.08
C LEU A 25 -5.90 4.25 4.98
N ASN A 26 -7.17 3.94 5.27
CA ASN A 26 -7.98 4.70 6.22
C ASN A 26 -7.43 4.61 7.64
N ASP A 27 -7.13 3.40 8.13
CA ASP A 27 -6.59 3.19 9.47
C ASP A 27 -5.23 3.90 9.66
N ALA A 28 -4.35 3.82 8.66
CA ALA A 28 -3.03 4.45 8.68
C ALA A 28 -3.12 5.98 8.68
N PHE A 29 -4.01 6.53 7.85
CA PHE A 29 -4.28 7.97 7.84
C PHE A 29 -4.83 8.45 9.19
N MET A 30 -5.78 7.71 9.79
CA MET A 30 -6.34 8.05 11.11
C MET A 30 -5.31 7.91 12.24
N ALA A 31 -4.34 7.01 12.10
CA ALA A 31 -3.20 6.88 12.99
C ALA A 31 -2.12 7.96 12.79
N GLY A 32 -2.26 8.83 11.78
CA GLY A 32 -1.35 9.95 11.53
C GLY A 32 -0.05 9.55 10.81
N PHE A 33 -0.03 8.40 10.13
CA PHE A 33 1.11 8.06 9.29
C PHE A 33 1.21 9.02 8.10
N TYR A 34 2.40 9.55 7.86
CA TYR A 34 2.72 10.28 6.64
C TYR A 34 3.06 9.35 5.48
N GLN A 35 3.71 8.22 5.77
CA GLN A 35 4.19 7.28 4.77
C GLN A 35 3.96 5.85 5.24
N VAL A 36 3.58 4.97 4.30
CA VAL A 36 3.37 3.55 4.54
C VAL A 36 3.92 2.70 3.39
N ARG A 37 4.09 1.40 3.63
CA ARG A 37 4.63 0.44 2.67
C ARG A 37 3.63 -0.68 2.39
N ILE A 38 3.27 -0.85 1.12
CA ILE A 38 2.39 -1.92 0.67
C ILE A 38 3.22 -3.03 0.02
N ILE A 39 3.30 -4.18 0.69
CA ILE A 39 4.13 -5.32 0.31
C ILE A 39 3.27 -6.32 -0.46
N HIS A 40 3.23 -6.16 -1.77
CA HIS A 40 2.46 -7.00 -2.70
C HIS A 40 3.29 -8.11 -3.36
N GLY A 41 4.61 -8.09 -3.19
CA GLY A 41 5.52 -9.04 -3.84
C GLY A 41 5.74 -8.74 -5.33
N LYS A 42 6.69 -9.46 -5.95
CA LYS A 42 7.08 -9.26 -7.35
C LYS A 42 6.18 -10.04 -8.31
N GLY A 43 6.10 -11.37 -8.11
CA GLY A 43 5.20 -12.31 -8.80
C GLY A 43 5.00 -12.04 -10.29
N THR A 44 3.77 -12.28 -10.76
CA THR A 44 3.27 -11.86 -12.08
C THR A 44 3.09 -10.34 -12.18
N GLY A 45 3.13 -9.63 -11.04
CA GLY A 45 2.82 -8.21 -10.95
C GLY A 45 1.33 -7.88 -10.86
N THR A 46 0.44 -8.88 -10.77
CA THR A 46 -1.02 -8.66 -10.67
C THR A 46 -1.39 -7.79 -9.47
N LEU A 47 -0.95 -8.15 -8.26
CA LEU A 47 -1.18 -7.34 -7.06
C LEU A 47 -0.52 -5.96 -7.15
N ARG A 48 0.71 -5.87 -7.71
CA ARG A 48 1.38 -4.58 -7.91
C ARG A 48 0.54 -3.63 -8.76
N GLN A 49 -0.01 -4.12 -9.87
CA GLN A 49 -0.84 -3.31 -10.77
C GLN A 49 -2.14 -2.89 -10.09
N ALA A 50 -2.80 -3.80 -9.38
CA ALA A 50 -4.03 -3.51 -8.65
C ALA A 50 -3.82 -2.47 -7.54
N VAL A 51 -2.77 -2.63 -6.72
CA VAL A 51 -2.37 -1.67 -5.68
C VAL A 51 -2.16 -0.29 -6.28
N ARG A 52 -1.35 -0.16 -7.34
CA ARG A 52 -1.08 1.13 -7.98
C ARG A 52 -2.34 1.78 -8.55
N LYS A 53 -3.21 1.00 -9.19
CA LYS A 53 -4.50 1.48 -9.69
C LYS A 53 -5.42 1.99 -8.57
N THR A 54 -5.33 1.39 -7.38
CA THR A 54 -6.00 1.93 -6.19
C THR A 54 -5.38 3.26 -5.78
N MET A 55 -4.04 3.35 -5.71
CA MET A 55 -3.33 4.60 -5.35
C MET A 55 -3.69 5.76 -6.27
N ASP A 56 -3.81 5.52 -7.58
CA ASP A 56 -4.20 6.53 -8.58
C ASP A 56 -5.56 7.20 -8.30
N LYS A 57 -6.41 6.55 -7.49
CA LYS A 57 -7.82 6.95 -7.27
C LYS A 57 -8.16 7.22 -5.81
N HIS A 58 -7.31 6.79 -4.87
CA HIS A 58 -7.65 6.78 -3.46
C HIS A 58 -7.47 8.20 -2.89
N PRO A 59 -8.51 8.80 -2.27
CA PRO A 59 -8.48 10.23 -1.89
C PRO A 59 -7.51 10.55 -0.75
N LEU A 60 -7.05 9.54 -0.01
CA LEU A 60 -6.06 9.70 1.06
C LEU A 60 -4.61 9.50 0.59
N VAL A 61 -4.39 9.27 -0.70
CA VAL A 61 -3.05 9.07 -1.27
C VAL A 61 -2.62 10.35 -1.97
N ASP A 62 -1.49 10.92 -1.54
CA ASP A 62 -0.91 12.10 -2.17
C ASP A 62 0.05 11.71 -3.30
N SER A 63 0.95 10.76 -3.02
CA SER A 63 1.92 10.26 -3.98
C SER A 63 2.29 8.80 -3.72
N TYR A 64 2.85 8.11 -4.70
CA TYR A 64 3.42 6.78 -4.49
C TYR A 64 4.59 6.50 -5.43
N ARG A 65 5.47 5.59 -5.01
CA ARG A 65 6.61 5.13 -5.80
C ARG A 65 6.91 3.64 -5.58
N PRO A 66 7.65 2.97 -6.49
CA PRO A 66 8.24 1.68 -6.16
C PRO A 66 9.19 1.82 -4.95
N GLY A 67 9.32 0.75 -4.16
CA GLY A 67 10.37 0.65 -3.15
C GLY A 67 11.77 0.70 -3.79
N ILE A 68 12.73 1.26 -3.05
CA ILE A 68 14.15 1.28 -3.44
C ILE A 68 14.94 0.11 -2.81
N SER A 69 16.25 0.10 -2.99
CA SER A 69 17.14 -0.86 -2.31
C SER A 69 17.00 -0.71 -0.79
N GLY A 70 16.85 -1.83 -0.08
CA GLY A 70 16.56 -1.85 1.36
C GLY A 70 15.06 -1.79 1.71
N GLU A 71 14.18 -1.36 0.80
CA GLU A 71 12.73 -1.29 1.03
C GLU A 71 11.95 -2.44 0.35
N GLY A 72 12.64 -3.39 -0.26
CA GLY A 72 12.01 -4.52 -0.99
C GLY A 72 11.81 -4.31 -2.49
N GLY A 73 12.24 -3.15 -3.02
CA GLY A 73 12.30 -2.89 -4.47
C GLY A 73 10.93 -2.94 -5.15
N ALA A 74 10.88 -3.49 -6.37
CA ALA A 74 9.65 -3.65 -7.15
C ALA A 74 8.56 -4.55 -6.51
N GLY A 75 8.85 -5.20 -5.38
CA GLY A 75 7.87 -5.96 -4.61
C GLY A 75 7.08 -5.11 -3.60
N VAL A 76 7.40 -3.83 -3.50
CA VAL A 76 6.82 -2.87 -2.56
C VAL A 76 6.42 -1.61 -3.29
N THR A 77 5.29 -1.03 -2.86
CA THR A 77 4.89 0.33 -3.20
C THR A 77 4.94 1.16 -1.92
N VAL A 78 5.73 2.23 -1.94
CA VAL A 78 5.80 3.23 -0.87
C VAL A 78 4.78 4.31 -1.19
N VAL A 79 3.93 4.63 -0.23
CA VAL A 79 2.78 5.52 -0.39
C VAL A 79 2.95 6.67 0.59
N GLU A 80 2.85 7.89 0.09
CA GLU A 80 2.70 9.10 0.90
C GLU A 80 1.20 9.40 1.03
N LEU A 81 0.74 9.49 2.27
CA LEU A 81 -0.65 9.79 2.57
C LEU A 81 -0.85 11.30 2.60
N SER A 82 -2.03 11.74 2.20
CA SER A 82 -2.43 13.14 2.30
C SER A 82 -2.33 13.62 3.74
N HIS A 83 -2.07 14.90 3.92
CA HIS A 83 -2.09 15.54 5.24
C HIS A 83 -3.52 15.92 5.64
N LYS A 84 -3.77 15.96 6.95
CA LYS A 84 -4.89 16.72 7.51
C LYS A 84 -4.61 18.21 7.50
#